data_AF-A0A1G3RSB1-F1
#
_entry.id   AF-A0A1G3RSB1-F1
#
_cell.length_a   1.000
_cell.length_b   1.000
_cell.length_c   1.000
_cell.angle_alpha   90.00
_cell.angle_beta   90.00
_cell.angle_gamma   90.00
#
_symmetry.space_group_name_H-M   'P 1'
#
loop_
_entity.id
_entity.type
_entity.pdbx_description
1 polymer ?
#
loop_
_entity_poly.entity_id
_entity_poly.type
_entity_poly.pdbx_seq_one_letter_code
_entity_poly.pdbx_strand_id
1 'polypeptide(L)'
;MVSGFYVESLFRLGADSLSLVVTNSTSTVTYAGPYDPGGTPDYTIVEGDATNPVGIRRTQTSTIPDGGTVLITYQYAENFVVSYQTNLVTSALQQALDDGSHATALVLAKESVQVPVDITASVVLKKGTGTQQGDIRNLADQSIRNNLQYLVSGSVQALRRSDVITAIDRSDYVSYVVVPLTKMARAVNSQVVRDDLDTLALGDAFRVDSWSNSQYATWLIIQQLTAPTDNGGGPTNEFRGVYQDDVALDLQTSAPQNLAQGNGRAYIIGSGGLLVPGYSQDLVKNHVLVSLPIGDAPSNHKYWTTYMVRYSEGEQDIAVNQMEYLVLGSVRFTYTEDR
;
A
#
# COMPACT_ATOMS: atom_id res chain seq x y z
N MET A 1 44.92 14.49 16.51
CA MET A 1 46.29 14.82 16.96
C MET A 1 46.90 15.61 15.82
N VAL A 2 47.22 16.89 15.99
CA VAL A 2 47.69 17.72 14.87
C VAL A 2 49.22 17.71 14.88
N SER A 3 49.85 16.95 13.98
CA SER A 3 51.30 17.01 13.80
C SER A 3 51.64 17.81 12.53
N GLY A 4 52.23 18.99 12.68
CA GLY A 4 52.83 19.75 11.56
C GLY A 4 51.85 20.46 10.60
N PHE A 5 52.40 20.94 9.47
CA PHE A 5 51.70 21.69 8.41
C PHE A 5 50.85 20.79 7.47
N TYR A 6 50.45 19.60 7.94
CA TYR A 6 49.65 18.67 7.15
C TYR A 6 48.15 18.98 7.26
N VAL A 7 47.37 18.49 6.30
CA VAL A 7 45.91 18.62 6.32
C VAL A 7 45.35 17.52 7.20
N GLU A 8 44.59 17.90 8.23
CA GLU A 8 43.86 16.98 9.10
C GLU A 8 42.38 17.01 8.71
N SER A 9 41.89 15.90 8.18
CA SER A 9 40.51 15.74 7.73
C SER A 9 39.53 15.59 8.88
N LEU A 10 38.34 16.16 8.73
CA LEU A 10 37.20 15.93 9.60
C LEU A 10 36.63 14.52 9.40
N PHE A 11 35.90 14.02 10.40
CA PHE A 11 35.38 12.65 10.39
C PHE A 11 34.09 12.47 9.57
N ARG A 12 33.41 13.54 9.18
CA ARG A 12 32.12 13.48 8.44
C ARG A 12 32.24 14.24 7.12
N LEU A 13 31.68 13.65 6.06
CA LEU A 13 31.46 14.31 4.78
C LEU A 13 30.35 15.37 4.89
N GLY A 14 30.35 16.36 4.00
CA GLY A 14 29.32 17.40 3.97
C GLY A 14 29.37 18.38 5.15
N ALA A 15 30.54 18.52 5.79
CA ALA A 15 30.76 19.52 6.82
C ALA A 15 30.68 20.94 6.23
N ASP A 16 29.96 21.84 6.90
CA ASP A 16 29.92 23.26 6.55
C ASP A 16 31.20 23.94 7.04
N SER A 17 32.06 24.37 6.10
CA SER A 17 33.35 25.00 6.40
C SER A 17 33.22 26.31 7.17
N LEU A 18 32.10 27.02 7.04
CA LEU A 18 31.84 28.26 7.77
C LEU A 18 31.41 28.03 9.23
N SER A 19 31.00 26.81 9.57
CA SER A 19 30.58 26.42 10.92
C SER A 19 31.73 25.94 11.82
N LEU A 20 32.95 25.85 11.27
CA LEU A 20 34.10 25.26 11.96
C LEU A 20 34.60 26.13 13.12
N VAL A 21 34.66 25.52 14.30
CA VAL A 21 35.29 26.11 15.50
C VAL A 21 36.34 25.15 16.03
N VAL A 22 37.59 25.62 16.11
CA VAL A 22 38.74 24.84 16.56
C VAL A 22 39.19 25.35 17.93
N THR A 23 39.20 24.48 18.94
CA THR A 23 39.65 24.80 20.30
C THR A 23 40.77 23.87 20.76
N ASN A 24 41.46 24.23 21.84
CA ASN A 24 42.33 23.27 22.53
C ASN A 24 41.51 22.12 23.15
N SER A 25 42.20 21.08 23.64
CA SER A 25 41.58 19.89 24.24
C SER A 25 40.70 20.17 25.47
N THR A 26 40.86 21.32 26.12
CA THR A 26 40.05 21.75 27.27
C THR A 26 38.97 22.78 26.92
N SER A 27 38.83 23.14 25.63
CA SER A 27 37.90 24.18 25.14
C SER A 27 38.04 25.56 25.80
N THR A 28 39.22 25.86 26.36
CA THR A 28 39.51 27.15 27.02
C THR A 28 40.16 28.16 26.08
N VAL A 29 40.76 27.69 24.98
CA VAL A 29 41.36 28.53 23.94
C VAL A 29 40.70 28.19 22.62
N THR A 30 40.10 29.19 21.97
CA THR A 30 39.62 29.10 20.59
C THR A 30 40.69 29.66 19.67
N TYR A 31 41.11 28.86 18.70
CA TYR A 31 42.11 29.25 17.71
C TYR A 31 41.46 30.06 16.58
N ALA A 32 42.16 31.08 16.11
CA ALA A 32 41.70 31.98 15.06
C ALA A 32 41.56 31.25 13.72
N GLY A 33 40.35 31.23 13.16
CA GLY A 33 40.08 30.65 11.85
C GLY A 33 40.44 31.59 10.70
N PRO A 34 40.34 31.13 9.44
CA PRO A 34 40.63 31.94 8.25
C PRO A 34 39.68 33.13 8.07
N TYR A 35 38.53 33.12 8.75
CA TYR A 35 37.52 34.19 8.73
C TYR A 35 37.54 35.07 10.00
N ASP A 36 38.55 34.91 10.87
CA ASP A 36 38.70 35.76 12.05
C ASP A 36 39.09 37.20 11.64
N PRO A 37 38.37 38.24 12.08
CA PRO A 37 38.68 39.64 11.77
C PRO A 37 40.05 40.12 12.28
N GLY A 38 40.72 39.38 13.17
CA GLY A 38 42.05 39.70 13.68
C GLY A 38 43.19 39.58 12.66
N GLY A 39 42.96 39.00 11.48
CA GLY A 39 43.89 39.04 10.34
C GLY A 39 45.10 38.10 10.42
N THR A 40 45.28 37.35 11.51
CA THR A 40 46.33 36.33 11.67
C THR A 40 45.74 34.97 12.03
N PRO A 41 45.29 34.18 11.04
CA PRO A 41 44.65 32.89 11.31
C PRO A 41 45.66 31.87 11.85
N ASP A 42 45.24 31.04 12.80
CA ASP A 42 45.99 29.90 13.33
C ASP A 42 45.91 28.67 12.42
N TYR A 43 44.87 28.58 11.59
CA TYR A 43 44.66 27.50 10.64
C TYR A 43 43.92 28.00 9.38
N THR A 44 44.11 27.29 8.28
CA THR A 44 43.34 27.40 7.04
C THR A 44 42.43 26.20 6.88
N ILE A 45 41.30 26.39 6.20
CA ILE A 45 40.39 25.30 5.83
C ILE A 45 40.77 24.80 4.44
N VAL A 46 40.78 23.48 4.27
CA VAL A 46 40.88 22.79 2.99
C VAL A 46 39.49 22.23 2.69
N GLU A 47 38.85 22.77 1.66
CA GLU A 47 37.51 22.36 1.27
C GLU A 47 37.46 20.88 0.86
N GLY A 48 36.40 20.21 1.27
CA GLY A 48 36.10 18.83 0.90
C GLY A 48 35.22 18.73 -0.35
N ASP A 49 34.89 17.51 -0.75
CA ASP A 49 33.94 17.19 -1.81
C ASP A 49 32.98 16.05 -1.40
N ALA A 50 32.23 15.50 -2.36
CA ALA A 50 31.28 14.41 -2.13
C ALA A 50 31.91 13.11 -1.57
N THR A 51 33.23 12.96 -1.69
CA THR A 51 34.01 11.78 -1.32
C THR A 51 35.17 12.08 -0.36
N ASN A 52 35.63 13.33 -0.29
CA ASN A 52 36.72 13.79 0.55
C ASN A 52 36.21 14.75 1.64
N PRO A 53 36.45 14.49 2.92
CA PRO A 53 36.01 15.39 3.99
C PRO A 53 36.78 16.72 3.97
N VAL A 54 36.12 17.78 4.42
CA VAL A 54 36.76 19.06 4.76
C VAL A 54 37.89 18.80 5.75
N GLY A 55 38.99 19.53 5.66
CA GLY A 55 40.10 19.44 6.60
C GLY A 55 40.60 20.80 7.07
N ILE A 56 41.42 20.79 8.11
CA ILE A 56 42.13 21.99 8.58
C ILE A 56 43.64 21.80 8.46
N ARG A 57 44.36 22.89 8.25
CA ARG A 57 45.83 22.92 8.19
C ARG A 57 46.36 24.12 8.95
N ARG A 58 47.36 23.93 9.81
CA ARG A 58 47.98 25.04 10.56
C ARG A 58 48.69 26.04 9.65
N THR A 59 48.69 27.31 10.04
CA THR A 59 49.44 28.39 9.39
C THR A 59 50.83 28.56 10.02
N GLN A 60 51.72 29.31 9.37
CA GLN A 60 53.06 29.61 9.91
C GLN A 60 53.03 30.49 11.17
N THR A 61 51.95 31.26 11.35
CA THR A 61 51.72 32.14 12.49
C THR A 61 50.87 31.49 13.59
N SER A 62 50.64 30.17 13.49
CA SER A 62 49.74 29.43 14.38
C SER A 62 50.26 29.36 15.81
N THR A 63 49.37 29.65 16.75
CA THR A 63 49.55 29.47 18.19
C THR A 63 49.18 28.06 18.65
N ILE A 64 48.61 27.22 17.77
CA ILE A 64 48.40 25.80 18.04
C ILE A 64 49.79 25.15 18.24
N PRO A 65 50.08 24.50 19.38
CA PRO A 65 51.39 23.89 19.61
C PRO A 65 51.66 22.69 18.68
N ASP A 66 52.94 22.44 18.38
CA ASP A 66 53.35 21.21 17.69
C ASP A 66 53.04 19.98 18.54
N GLY A 67 52.38 18.98 17.95
CA GLY A 67 51.89 17.80 18.68
C GLY A 67 50.66 18.07 19.55
N GLY A 68 50.11 19.30 19.50
CA GLY A 68 48.89 19.68 20.19
C GLY A 68 47.68 18.87 19.73
N THR A 69 46.76 18.62 20.67
CA THR A 69 45.44 18.06 20.36
C THR A 69 44.42 19.18 20.37
N VAL A 70 43.66 19.28 19.28
CA VAL A 70 42.56 20.23 19.12
C VAL A 70 41.22 19.50 19.09
N LEU A 71 40.17 20.20 19.49
CA LEU A 71 38.78 19.79 19.31
C LEU A 71 38.18 20.64 18.20
N ILE A 72 37.44 19.99 17.29
CA ILE A 72 36.82 20.67 16.16
C ILE A 72 35.31 20.42 16.22
N THR A 73 34.55 21.50 16.30
CA THR A 73 33.08 21.49 16.28
C THR A 73 32.58 22.05 14.97
N TYR A 74 31.62 21.38 14.33
CA TYR A 74 31.07 21.75 13.02
C TYR A 74 29.69 21.16 12.79
N GLN A 75 28.93 21.78 11.88
CA GLN A 75 27.67 21.25 11.35
C GLN A 75 27.96 20.45 10.07
N TYR A 76 27.19 19.39 9.81
CA TYR A 76 27.30 18.59 8.58
C TYR A 76 25.92 18.14 8.09
N ALA A 77 25.79 17.99 6.77
CA ALA A 77 24.60 17.40 6.15
C ALA A 77 24.65 15.87 6.18
N GLU A 78 23.52 15.23 6.48
CA GLU A 78 23.39 13.77 6.41
C GLU A 78 23.10 13.34 4.97
N ASN A 79 23.99 12.51 4.39
CA ASN A 79 23.77 11.93 3.08
C ASN A 79 22.77 10.76 3.20
N PHE A 80 21.66 10.81 2.46
CA PHE A 80 20.76 9.67 2.30
C PHE A 80 20.75 9.20 0.85
N VAL A 81 20.54 7.91 0.65
CA VAL A 81 20.38 7.30 -0.68
C VAL A 81 18.91 6.97 -0.89
N VAL A 82 18.31 7.49 -1.96
CA VAL A 82 16.97 7.10 -2.41
C VAL A 82 17.13 6.03 -3.49
N SER A 83 16.60 4.84 -3.24
CA SER A 83 16.54 3.77 -4.24
C SER A 83 15.12 3.65 -4.79
N TYR A 84 14.98 3.75 -6.11
CA TYR A 84 13.73 3.45 -6.82
C TYR A 84 13.85 2.06 -7.43
N GLN A 85 12.92 1.16 -7.11
CA GLN A 85 12.73 -0.09 -7.87
C GLN A 85 11.62 0.16 -8.90
N THR A 86 11.93 0.03 -10.19
CA THR A 86 10.94 0.09 -11.27
C THR A 86 10.74 -1.30 -11.87
N ASN A 87 9.49 -1.66 -12.16
CA ASN A 87 9.18 -2.89 -12.87
C ASN A 87 9.55 -2.73 -14.36
N LEU A 88 10.66 -3.32 -14.77
CA LEU A 88 11.14 -3.23 -16.17
C LEU A 88 10.31 -4.08 -17.15
N VAL A 89 9.47 -5.01 -16.65
CA VAL A 89 8.69 -5.92 -17.48
C VAL A 89 7.61 -5.17 -18.25
N THR A 90 6.89 -4.25 -17.59
CA THR A 90 5.82 -3.47 -18.23
C THR A 90 6.39 -2.53 -19.31
N SER A 91 7.53 -1.88 -19.04
CA SER A 91 8.22 -1.05 -20.03
C SER A 91 8.75 -1.87 -21.21
N ALA A 92 9.32 -3.06 -20.96
CA ALA A 92 9.80 -3.93 -22.02
C ALA A 92 8.65 -4.47 -22.89
N LEU A 93 7.52 -4.82 -22.27
CA LEU A 93 6.31 -5.23 -22.99
C LEU A 93 5.73 -4.09 -23.82
N GLN A 94 5.66 -2.88 -23.26
CA GLN A 94 5.20 -1.70 -24.00
C GLN A 94 6.07 -1.46 -25.23
N GLN A 95 7.39 -1.51 -25.09
CA GLN A 95 8.31 -1.36 -26.21
C GLN A 95 8.10 -2.43 -27.28
N ALA A 96 7.94 -3.70 -26.88
CA ALA A 96 7.68 -4.78 -27.83
C ALA A 96 6.32 -4.63 -28.56
N LEU A 97 5.30 -4.08 -27.88
CA LEU A 97 4.02 -3.75 -28.49
C LEU A 97 4.16 -2.58 -29.47
N ASP A 98 4.87 -1.52 -29.09
CA ASP A 98 5.10 -0.37 -29.96
C ASP A 98 5.84 -0.79 -31.25
N ASP A 99 6.90 -1.59 -31.13
CA ASP A 99 7.68 -2.11 -32.25
C ASP A 99 6.87 -3.06 -33.17
N GLY A 100 5.92 -3.81 -32.60
CA GLY A 100 5.08 -4.77 -33.33
C GLY A 100 3.73 -4.22 -33.81
N SER A 101 3.32 -3.04 -33.34
CA SER A 101 2.01 -2.47 -33.63
C SER A 101 1.98 -1.72 -34.96
N HIS A 102 0.80 -1.66 -35.57
CA HIS A 102 0.57 -0.79 -36.72
C HIS A 102 0.65 0.68 -36.27
N ALA A 103 1.13 1.59 -37.12
CA ALA A 103 1.32 3.01 -36.78
C ALA A 103 0.05 3.76 -36.32
N THR A 104 -1.13 3.17 -36.49
CA THR A 104 -2.43 3.71 -36.05
C THR A 104 -2.99 3.02 -34.82
N ALA A 105 -2.37 1.94 -34.34
CA ALA A 105 -2.78 1.23 -33.15
C ALA A 105 -2.04 1.82 -31.94
N LEU A 106 -2.79 2.44 -31.04
CA LEU A 106 -2.27 2.90 -29.76
C LEU A 106 -2.59 1.84 -28.71
N VAL A 107 -1.67 0.91 -28.51
CA VAL A 107 -1.81 -0.15 -27.51
C VAL A 107 -1.07 0.25 -26.25
N LEU A 108 -1.70 0.11 -25.09
CA LEU A 108 -1.10 0.41 -23.80
C LEU A 108 -1.08 -0.85 -22.95
N ALA A 109 0.11 -1.31 -22.59
CA ALA A 109 0.32 -2.34 -21.60
C ALA A 109 0.15 -1.75 -20.20
N LYS A 110 -0.63 -2.43 -19.36
CA LYS A 110 -0.78 -2.12 -17.95
C LYS A 110 -0.61 -3.40 -17.13
N GLU A 111 -0.12 -3.23 -15.92
CA GLU A 111 -0.09 -4.30 -14.94
C GLU A 111 -1.46 -4.43 -14.27
N SER A 112 -1.98 -5.66 -14.18
CA SER A 112 -3.20 -5.96 -13.45
C SER A 112 -2.92 -6.00 -11.95
N VAL A 113 -3.95 -5.74 -11.15
CA VAL A 113 -3.84 -5.75 -9.68
C VAL A 113 -3.99 -7.18 -9.15
N GLN A 114 -3.07 -7.58 -8.28
CA GLN A 114 -3.12 -8.88 -7.60
C GLN A 114 -4.24 -8.90 -6.57
N VAL A 115 -5.06 -9.94 -6.62
CA VAL A 115 -6.11 -10.23 -5.64
C VAL A 115 -5.75 -11.52 -4.91
N PRO A 116 -4.97 -11.44 -3.82
CA PRO A 116 -4.69 -12.60 -2.99
C PRO A 116 -5.97 -13.13 -2.34
N VAL A 117 -6.15 -14.44 -2.39
CA VAL A 117 -7.30 -15.13 -1.78
C VAL A 117 -6.85 -15.95 -0.60
N ASP A 118 -7.41 -15.65 0.57
CA ASP A 118 -7.18 -16.42 1.79
C ASP A 118 -8.16 -17.59 1.87
N ILE A 119 -7.63 -18.78 2.11
CA ILE A 119 -8.41 -20.03 2.24
C ILE A 119 -8.13 -20.65 3.61
N THR A 120 -9.17 -20.93 4.37
CA THR A 120 -9.09 -21.72 5.60
C THR A 120 -10.12 -22.83 5.57
N ALA A 121 -9.68 -24.07 5.76
CA ALA A 121 -10.56 -25.24 5.71
C ALA A 121 -10.13 -26.32 6.69
N SER A 122 -11.06 -27.22 7.02
CA SER A 122 -10.76 -28.46 7.71
C SER A 122 -10.77 -29.61 6.71
N VAL A 123 -9.71 -30.40 6.68
CA VAL A 123 -9.49 -31.46 5.70
C VAL A 123 -9.37 -32.79 6.43
N VAL A 124 -10.10 -33.79 5.95
CA VAL A 124 -10.01 -35.17 6.43
C VAL A 124 -9.08 -35.93 5.50
N LEU A 125 -8.00 -36.47 6.05
CA LEU A 125 -6.99 -37.22 5.32
C LEU A 125 -7.38 -38.69 5.24
N LYS A 126 -7.01 -39.35 4.14
CA LYS A 126 -7.12 -40.80 4.00
C LYS A 126 -6.34 -41.48 5.12
N LYS A 127 -6.90 -42.56 5.66
CA LYS A 127 -6.27 -43.35 6.72
C LYS A 127 -4.92 -43.90 6.26
N GLY A 128 -3.87 -43.61 7.02
CA GLY A 128 -2.53 -44.11 6.73
C GLY A 128 -2.37 -45.56 7.17
N THR A 129 -1.57 -46.34 6.45
CA THR A 129 -1.08 -47.64 6.93
C THR A 129 0.31 -47.48 7.55
N GLY A 130 0.43 -47.56 8.88
CA GLY A 130 1.72 -47.65 9.59
C GLY A 130 2.63 -46.41 9.44
N THR A 131 3.85 -46.60 8.93
CA THR A 131 4.99 -45.65 8.93
C THR A 131 4.80 -44.35 8.13
N GLN A 132 3.70 -44.18 7.38
CA GLN A 132 3.45 -43.00 6.53
C GLN A 132 2.62 -41.90 7.21
N GLN A 133 2.13 -42.10 8.44
CA GLN A 133 1.18 -41.17 9.07
C GLN A 133 1.75 -39.76 9.31
N GLY A 134 3.06 -39.65 9.53
CA GLY A 134 3.76 -38.35 9.64
C GLY A 134 3.99 -37.66 8.29
N ASP A 135 4.16 -38.43 7.21
CA ASP A 135 4.44 -37.91 5.86
C ASP A 135 3.16 -37.55 5.11
N ILE A 136 2.07 -38.28 5.34
CA ILE A 136 0.78 -38.10 4.66
C ILE A 136 0.28 -36.66 4.80
N ARG A 137 0.41 -36.04 5.98
CA ARG A 137 -0.02 -34.65 6.18
C ARG A 137 0.79 -33.68 5.32
N ASN A 138 2.11 -33.82 5.27
CA ASN A 138 2.97 -32.92 4.51
C ASN A 138 2.76 -33.10 3.00
N LEU A 139 2.62 -34.36 2.55
CA LEU A 139 2.32 -34.70 1.16
C LEU A 139 0.93 -34.19 0.75
N ALA A 140 -0.07 -34.33 1.62
CA ALA A 140 -1.42 -33.79 1.40
C ALA A 140 -1.39 -32.25 1.32
N ASP A 141 -0.76 -31.57 2.29
CA ASP A 141 -0.65 -30.10 2.28
C ASP A 141 0.04 -29.59 1.01
N GLN A 142 1.13 -30.23 0.58
CA GLN A 142 1.81 -29.88 -0.66
C GLN A 142 0.92 -30.11 -1.89
N SER A 143 0.24 -31.26 -1.98
CA SER A 143 -0.69 -31.59 -3.08
C SER A 143 -1.85 -30.59 -3.14
N ILE A 144 -2.44 -30.23 -1.99
CA ILE A 144 -3.49 -29.22 -1.88
C ILE A 144 -3.00 -27.85 -2.35
N ARG A 145 -1.85 -27.38 -1.86
CA ARG A 145 -1.30 -26.07 -2.25
C ARG A 145 -1.00 -26.01 -3.75
N ASN A 146 -0.44 -27.07 -4.33
CA ASN A 146 -0.18 -27.13 -5.77
C ASN A 146 -1.48 -27.06 -6.59
N ASN A 147 -2.50 -27.84 -6.22
CA ASN A 147 -3.80 -27.82 -6.90
C ASN A 147 -4.50 -26.46 -6.78
N LEU A 148 -4.46 -25.85 -5.59
CA LEU A 148 -5.03 -24.51 -5.38
C LEU A 148 -4.25 -23.45 -6.15
N GLN A 149 -2.93 -23.51 -6.18
CA GLN A 149 -2.12 -22.60 -6.99
C GLN A 149 -2.49 -22.70 -8.47
N TYR A 150 -2.65 -23.92 -8.99
CA TYR A 150 -3.06 -24.14 -10.37
C TYR A 150 -4.47 -23.59 -10.65
N LEU A 151 -5.44 -23.90 -9.78
CA LEU A 151 -6.80 -23.40 -9.89
C LEU A 151 -6.84 -21.88 -9.91
N VAL A 152 -6.18 -21.23 -8.95
CA VAL A 152 -6.21 -19.78 -8.80
C VAL A 152 -5.50 -19.08 -9.96
N SER A 153 -4.35 -19.59 -10.40
CA SER A 153 -3.60 -19.01 -11.53
C SER A 153 -4.33 -19.17 -12.87
N GLY A 154 -5.17 -20.20 -13.00
CA GLY A 154 -5.98 -20.46 -14.20
C GLY A 154 -7.38 -19.81 -14.19
N SER A 155 -7.80 -19.23 -13.06
CA SER A 155 -9.15 -18.65 -12.91
C SER A 155 -9.18 -17.23 -13.46
N VAL A 156 -9.90 -17.02 -14.57
CA VAL A 156 -9.90 -15.74 -15.31
C VAL A 156 -11.10 -14.84 -14.98
N GLN A 157 -12.18 -15.37 -14.39
CA GLN A 157 -13.43 -14.59 -14.19
C GLN A 157 -13.97 -14.65 -12.77
N ALA A 158 -14.01 -15.84 -12.17
CA ALA A 158 -14.45 -15.99 -10.79
C ALA A 158 -13.85 -17.25 -10.19
N LEU A 159 -13.55 -17.19 -8.89
CA LEU A 159 -13.21 -18.36 -8.10
C LEU A 159 -14.46 -18.78 -7.33
N ARG A 160 -15.01 -19.93 -7.71
CA ARG A 160 -16.20 -20.51 -7.09
C ARG A 160 -15.81 -21.40 -5.92
N ARG A 161 -16.63 -21.40 -4.87
CA ARG A 161 -16.43 -22.30 -3.72
C ARG A 161 -16.39 -23.76 -4.12
N SER A 162 -17.23 -24.17 -5.06
CA SER A 162 -17.26 -25.54 -5.60
C SER A 162 -15.92 -25.97 -6.18
N ASP A 163 -15.22 -25.06 -6.84
CA ASP A 163 -13.97 -25.36 -7.53
C ASP A 163 -12.83 -25.49 -6.53
N VAL A 164 -12.81 -24.63 -5.51
CA VAL A 164 -11.87 -24.72 -4.38
C VAL A 164 -12.08 -26.02 -3.60
N ILE A 165 -13.34 -26.36 -3.27
CA ILE A 165 -13.70 -27.61 -2.62
C ILE A 165 -13.21 -28.80 -3.46
N THR A 166 -13.52 -28.80 -4.75
CA THR A 166 -13.13 -29.87 -5.68
C THR A 166 -11.61 -29.99 -5.81
N ALA A 167 -10.88 -28.86 -5.83
CA ALA A 167 -9.42 -28.85 -5.92
C ALA A 167 -8.76 -29.44 -4.68
N ILE A 168 -9.31 -29.19 -3.48
CA ILE A 168 -8.86 -29.80 -2.22
C ILE A 168 -9.23 -31.29 -2.20
N ASP A 169 -10.46 -31.64 -2.56
CA ASP A 169 -11.00 -33.00 -2.50
C ASP A 169 -10.27 -33.96 -3.46
N ARG A 170 -9.83 -33.45 -4.62
CA ARG A 170 -9.04 -34.20 -5.61
C ARG A 170 -7.55 -34.29 -5.28
N SER A 171 -7.09 -33.65 -4.21
CA SER A 171 -5.68 -33.74 -3.81
C SER A 171 -5.34 -35.13 -3.30
N ASP A 172 -4.10 -35.52 -3.53
CA ASP A 172 -3.61 -36.80 -3.04
C ASP A 172 -3.70 -36.84 -1.51
N TYR A 173 -4.00 -38.03 -0.99
CA TYR A 173 -4.14 -38.30 0.44
C TYR A 173 -5.28 -37.55 1.16
N VAL A 174 -6.12 -36.79 0.46
CA VAL A 174 -7.36 -36.21 1.00
C VAL A 174 -8.52 -37.19 0.83
N SER A 175 -9.27 -37.43 1.91
CA SER A 175 -10.53 -38.20 1.87
C SER A 175 -11.68 -37.28 1.48
N TYR A 176 -11.86 -36.20 2.24
CA TYR A 176 -12.80 -35.13 1.93
C TYR A 176 -12.47 -33.82 2.66
N VAL A 177 -13.00 -32.71 2.16
CA VAL A 177 -13.00 -31.42 2.85
C VAL A 177 -14.30 -31.23 3.64
N VAL A 178 -14.18 -30.72 4.86
CA VAL A 178 -15.35 -30.36 5.67
C VAL A 178 -15.94 -29.06 5.13
N VAL A 179 -17.24 -29.08 4.85
CA VAL A 179 -18.01 -27.92 4.39
C VAL A 179 -18.97 -27.43 5.48
N PRO A 180 -19.24 -26.11 5.56
CA PRO A 180 -18.65 -25.03 4.76
C PRO A 180 -17.16 -24.80 5.07
N LEU A 181 -16.45 -24.17 4.14
CA LEU A 181 -15.09 -23.69 4.38
C LEU A 181 -15.11 -22.66 5.51
N THR A 182 -14.07 -22.65 6.34
CA THR A 182 -13.95 -21.66 7.42
C THR A 182 -13.71 -20.26 6.87
N LYS A 183 -12.92 -20.16 5.79
CA LYS A 183 -12.66 -18.91 5.08
C LYS A 183 -12.43 -19.16 3.59
N MET A 184 -13.07 -18.37 2.75
CA MET A 184 -12.72 -18.16 1.35
C MET A 184 -13.11 -16.73 0.99
N ALA A 185 -12.12 -15.83 1.01
CA ALA A 185 -12.35 -14.42 0.78
C ALA A 185 -11.05 -13.68 0.43
N ARG A 186 -11.17 -12.48 -0.14
CA ARG A 186 -10.03 -11.63 -0.52
C ARG A 186 -9.15 -11.34 0.70
N ALA A 187 -7.84 -11.38 0.57
CA ALA A 187 -6.94 -11.14 1.70
C ALA A 187 -7.07 -9.71 2.22
N VAL A 188 -6.81 -9.53 3.52
CA VAL A 188 -6.81 -8.20 4.14
C VAL A 188 -5.69 -7.36 3.54
N ASN A 189 -5.96 -6.06 3.35
CA ASN A 189 -5.12 -5.09 2.65
C ASN A 189 -4.92 -5.38 1.16
N SER A 190 -5.74 -6.23 0.54
CA SER A 190 -5.82 -6.28 -0.92
C SER A 190 -6.67 -5.13 -1.45
N GLN A 191 -6.39 -4.67 -2.66
CA GLN A 191 -7.17 -3.63 -3.32
C GLN A 191 -8.31 -4.28 -4.11
N VAL A 192 -9.51 -3.72 -4.01
CA VAL A 192 -10.61 -3.95 -4.95
C VAL A 192 -10.61 -2.79 -5.92
N VAL A 193 -10.32 -3.08 -7.18
CA VAL A 193 -10.34 -2.08 -8.25
C VAL A 193 -11.70 -2.09 -8.89
N ARG A 194 -12.29 -0.92 -9.20
CA ARG A 194 -13.51 -0.80 -10.00
C ARG A 194 -14.60 -1.79 -9.60
N ASP A 195 -15.01 -1.70 -8.34
CA ASP A 195 -16.22 -2.34 -7.84
C ASP A 195 -17.42 -1.55 -8.38
N ASP A 196 -18.11 -2.11 -9.36
CA ASP A 196 -19.24 -1.47 -10.02
C ASP A 196 -20.45 -1.40 -9.07
N LEU A 197 -21.13 -0.26 -9.07
CA LEU A 197 -22.30 0.02 -8.24
C LEU A 197 -23.53 0.21 -9.13
N ASP A 198 -24.49 -0.69 -8.99
CA ASP A 198 -25.76 -0.66 -9.70
C ASP A 198 -26.67 0.42 -9.09
N THR A 199 -27.07 1.37 -9.94
CA THR A 199 -27.97 2.47 -9.59
C THR A 199 -29.14 2.63 -10.55
N LEU A 200 -29.25 1.76 -11.56
CA LEU A 200 -30.12 1.95 -12.72
C LEU A 200 -31.60 1.66 -12.44
N ALA A 201 -31.92 0.86 -11.41
CA ALA A 201 -33.30 0.55 -11.06
C ALA A 201 -33.87 1.47 -9.98
N LEU A 202 -35.20 1.61 -10.00
CA LEU A 202 -35.91 2.30 -8.93
C LEU A 202 -35.72 1.55 -7.62
N GLY A 203 -35.17 2.22 -6.62
CA GLY A 203 -34.88 1.63 -5.32
C GLY A 203 -33.42 1.20 -5.13
N ASP A 204 -32.53 1.42 -6.10
CA ASP A 204 -31.09 1.18 -5.94
C ASP A 204 -30.38 2.33 -5.20
N ALA A 205 -31.06 3.45 -5.01
CA ALA A 205 -30.56 4.57 -4.22
C ALA A 205 -31.63 5.16 -3.30
N PHE A 206 -31.19 5.64 -2.13
CA PHE A 206 -32.02 6.30 -1.13
C PHE A 206 -31.53 7.73 -0.90
N ARG A 207 -32.44 8.71 -0.97
CA ARG A 207 -32.10 10.11 -0.68
C ARG A 207 -32.08 10.36 0.83
N VAL A 208 -30.97 10.88 1.33
CA VAL A 208 -30.82 11.25 2.74
C VAL A 208 -31.21 12.71 2.92
N ASP A 209 -32.49 12.96 3.17
CA ASP A 209 -33.05 14.32 3.22
C ASP A 209 -32.40 15.19 4.30
N SER A 210 -32.05 14.62 5.47
CA SER A 210 -31.41 15.36 6.56
C SER A 210 -30.00 15.85 6.24
N TRP A 211 -29.34 15.26 5.24
CA TRP A 211 -28.01 15.63 4.77
C TRP A 211 -28.06 16.29 3.39
N SER A 212 -29.26 16.64 2.92
CA SER A 212 -29.49 17.36 1.67
C SER A 212 -29.83 18.82 1.96
N ASN A 213 -29.65 19.70 0.98
CA ASN A 213 -30.08 21.09 1.06
C ASN A 213 -30.76 21.54 -0.26
N SER A 214 -30.95 22.84 -0.43
CA SER A 214 -31.63 23.41 -1.61
C SER A 214 -30.80 23.34 -2.90
N GLN A 215 -29.50 23.09 -2.82
CA GLN A 215 -28.59 23.04 -3.98
C GLN A 215 -28.14 21.62 -4.31
N TYR A 216 -27.88 20.79 -3.30
CA TYR A 216 -27.35 19.44 -3.45
C TYR A 216 -28.12 18.42 -2.60
N ALA A 217 -28.31 17.23 -3.15
CA ALA A 217 -28.88 16.07 -2.45
C ALA A 217 -27.80 15.02 -2.20
N THR A 218 -27.82 14.48 -0.98
CA THR A 218 -27.00 13.33 -0.60
C THR A 218 -27.80 12.05 -0.84
N TRP A 219 -27.21 11.09 -1.54
CA TRP A 219 -27.80 9.81 -1.87
C TRP A 219 -26.95 8.67 -1.33
N LEU A 220 -27.60 7.68 -0.73
CA LEU A 220 -27.03 6.38 -0.40
C LEU A 220 -27.27 5.43 -1.57
N ILE A 221 -26.21 4.88 -2.15
CA ILE A 221 -26.31 3.74 -3.07
C ILE A 221 -26.52 2.50 -2.22
N ILE A 222 -27.62 1.78 -2.48
CA ILE A 222 -28.11 0.67 -1.62
C ILE A 222 -27.29 -0.61 -1.83
N GLN A 223 -26.66 -0.78 -2.98
CA GLN A 223 -25.76 -1.91 -3.19
C GLN A 223 -24.59 -1.88 -2.19
N GLN A 224 -24.36 -3.01 -1.54
CA GLN A 224 -23.17 -3.22 -0.72
C GLN A 224 -21.94 -3.47 -1.57
N LEU A 225 -20.80 -2.96 -1.11
CA LEU A 225 -19.49 -3.27 -1.66
C LEU A 225 -19.19 -4.77 -1.57
N THR A 226 -18.50 -5.30 -2.57
CA THR A 226 -18.22 -6.75 -2.69
C THR A 226 -17.24 -7.26 -1.63
N ALA A 227 -16.45 -6.38 -1.03
CA ALA A 227 -15.62 -6.67 0.12
C ALA A 227 -15.71 -5.57 1.19
N PRO A 228 -15.59 -5.92 2.48
CA PRO A 228 -15.72 -4.94 3.54
C PRO A 228 -14.45 -4.09 3.66
N THR A 229 -14.65 -2.79 3.92
CA THR A 229 -13.58 -1.78 3.93
C THR A 229 -13.64 -0.92 5.20
N ASP A 230 -12.76 0.08 5.29
CA ASP A 230 -12.80 1.13 6.30
C ASP A 230 -13.60 2.33 5.79
N ASN A 231 -14.02 3.19 6.72
CA ASN A 231 -14.60 4.49 6.34
C ASN A 231 -13.61 5.27 5.46
N GLY A 232 -14.11 5.79 4.33
CA GLY A 232 -13.27 6.43 3.32
C GLY A 232 -12.48 5.46 2.43
N GLY A 233 -12.78 4.15 2.47
CA GLY A 233 -12.25 3.15 1.54
C GLY A 233 -10.83 2.65 1.83
N GLY A 234 -10.27 2.95 3.02
CA GLY A 234 -8.94 2.51 3.43
C GLY A 234 -7.97 3.65 3.81
N PRO A 235 -6.69 3.33 4.04
CA PRO A 235 -5.65 4.28 4.46
C PRO A 235 -5.40 5.41 3.45
N THR A 236 -4.97 6.58 3.93
CA THR A 236 -4.85 7.77 3.06
C THR A 236 -3.78 7.70 1.98
N ASN A 237 -2.76 6.86 2.20
CA ASN A 237 -1.64 6.63 1.30
C ASN A 237 -1.94 5.61 0.18
N GLU A 238 -3.07 4.91 0.25
CA GLU A 238 -3.48 3.93 -0.76
C GLU A 238 -4.42 4.55 -1.80
N PHE A 239 -4.36 4.02 -3.03
CA PHE A 239 -5.26 4.47 -4.09
C PHE A 239 -6.70 4.00 -3.83
N ARG A 240 -7.61 4.96 -3.71
CA ARG A 240 -9.03 4.76 -3.45
C ARG A 240 -9.83 5.93 -3.97
N GLY A 241 -11.09 5.68 -4.31
CA GLY A 241 -11.95 6.69 -4.91
C GLY A 241 -13.34 6.18 -5.22
N VAL A 242 -14.25 7.12 -5.43
CA VAL A 242 -15.57 6.88 -6.01
C VAL A 242 -15.64 7.67 -7.30
N TYR A 243 -16.18 7.06 -8.34
CA TYR A 243 -16.21 7.62 -9.66
C TYR A 243 -17.62 7.61 -10.19
N GLN A 244 -17.97 8.68 -10.91
CA GLN A 244 -19.25 8.88 -11.57
C GLN A 244 -18.97 9.14 -13.04
N ASP A 245 -19.51 8.30 -13.93
CA ASP A 245 -19.29 8.40 -15.38
C ASP A 245 -17.79 8.53 -15.75
N ASP A 246 -16.97 7.71 -15.09
CA ASP A 246 -15.51 7.69 -15.20
C ASP A 246 -14.78 8.98 -14.74
N VAL A 247 -15.48 9.88 -14.04
CA VAL A 247 -14.91 11.07 -13.39
C VAL A 247 -14.79 10.85 -11.89
N ALA A 248 -13.62 11.13 -11.33
CA ALA A 248 -13.37 11.00 -9.90
C ALA A 248 -14.19 12.03 -9.10
N LEU A 249 -14.90 11.54 -8.08
CA LEU A 249 -15.56 12.37 -7.09
C LEU A 249 -14.59 12.75 -5.96
N ASP A 250 -14.86 13.87 -5.29
CA ASP A 250 -14.13 14.30 -4.11
C ASP A 250 -14.49 13.41 -2.90
N LEU A 251 -13.62 12.44 -2.63
CA LEU A 251 -13.81 11.45 -1.58
C LEU A 251 -13.52 12.05 -0.20
N GLN A 252 -14.58 12.24 0.57
CA GLN A 252 -14.51 12.64 1.97
C GLN A 252 -14.15 11.43 2.84
N THR A 253 -13.26 11.64 3.81
CA THR A 253 -12.86 10.61 4.79
C THR A 253 -13.52 10.81 6.15
N SER A 254 -14.17 11.95 6.37
CA SER A 254 -14.88 12.28 7.60
C SER A 254 -16.13 13.13 7.33
N ALA A 255 -17.00 13.24 8.34
CA ALA A 255 -18.21 14.08 8.31
C ALA A 255 -19.12 13.87 7.08
N PRO A 256 -19.65 12.66 6.84
CA PRO A 256 -20.53 12.36 5.70
C PRO A 256 -21.78 13.25 5.62
N GLN A 257 -22.24 13.82 6.74
CA GLN A 257 -23.33 14.78 6.78
C GLN A 257 -23.06 16.08 5.99
N ASN A 258 -21.80 16.36 5.65
CA ASN A 258 -21.38 17.55 4.91
C ASN A 258 -21.28 17.32 3.40
N LEU A 259 -21.69 16.15 2.88
CA LEU A 259 -21.62 15.85 1.45
C LEU A 259 -22.36 16.88 0.59
N ALA A 260 -23.52 17.38 1.04
CA ALA A 260 -24.28 18.40 0.34
C ALA A 260 -23.66 19.82 0.37
N GLN A 261 -22.45 20.01 0.90
CA GLN A 261 -21.74 21.31 0.78
C GLN A 261 -21.15 21.54 -0.62
N GLY A 262 -21.17 20.54 -1.50
CA GLY A 262 -20.74 20.68 -2.89
C GLY A 262 -21.21 19.53 -3.77
N ASN A 263 -21.17 19.75 -5.09
CA ASN A 263 -21.41 18.68 -6.07
C ASN A 263 -20.22 17.71 -6.13
N GLY A 264 -20.50 16.47 -6.53
CA GLY A 264 -19.47 15.51 -6.91
C GLY A 264 -18.59 15.10 -5.73
N ARG A 265 -19.18 15.05 -4.53
CA ARG A 265 -18.54 14.53 -3.32
C ARG A 265 -19.04 13.13 -3.04
N ALA A 266 -18.18 12.30 -2.47
CA ALA A 266 -18.55 10.94 -2.08
C ALA A 266 -18.01 10.57 -0.71
N TYR A 267 -18.61 9.55 -0.11
CA TYR A 267 -18.13 8.96 1.14
C TYR A 267 -18.35 7.45 1.10
N ILE A 268 -17.31 6.68 1.42
CA ILE A 268 -17.41 5.23 1.54
C ILE A 268 -17.68 4.89 3.01
N ILE A 269 -18.82 4.27 3.28
CA ILE A 269 -19.17 3.73 4.59
C ILE A 269 -18.49 2.37 4.73
N GLY A 270 -17.60 2.23 5.71
CA GLY A 270 -16.88 0.99 5.98
C GLY A 270 -17.68 -0.02 6.81
N SER A 271 -16.98 -1.05 7.25
CA SER A 271 -17.50 -2.19 8.03
C SER A 271 -17.94 -1.83 9.45
N GLY A 272 -17.36 -0.76 10.02
CA GLY A 272 -17.82 -0.18 11.29
C GLY A 272 -19.23 0.41 11.21
N GLY A 273 -19.64 0.79 10.00
CA GLY A 273 -20.96 1.29 9.69
C GLY A 273 -21.23 2.73 10.11
N LEU A 274 -22.38 3.23 9.66
CA LEU A 274 -22.85 4.60 9.89
C LEU A 274 -24.38 4.61 10.03
N LEU A 275 -24.89 5.42 10.97
CA LEU A 275 -26.32 5.71 11.03
C LEU A 275 -26.68 6.65 9.89
N VAL A 276 -27.48 6.17 8.93
CA VAL A 276 -28.00 6.97 7.83
C VAL A 276 -29.44 7.39 8.18
N PRO A 277 -29.70 8.67 8.48
CA PRO A 277 -31.01 9.10 8.94
C PRO A 277 -32.10 8.82 7.89
N GLY A 278 -33.23 8.29 8.37
CA GLY A 278 -34.39 8.00 7.52
C GLY A 278 -34.30 6.69 6.73
N TYR A 279 -33.13 6.05 6.64
CA TYR A 279 -32.97 4.78 5.91
C TYR A 279 -33.17 3.54 6.80
N SER A 280 -32.39 3.43 7.88
CA SER A 280 -32.45 2.30 8.81
C SER A 280 -32.17 2.76 10.24
N GLN A 281 -32.72 2.03 11.21
CA GLN A 281 -32.38 2.19 12.63
C GLN A 281 -31.04 1.52 12.98
N ASP A 282 -30.53 0.66 12.09
CA ASP A 282 -29.26 -0.04 12.22
C ASP A 282 -28.14 0.68 11.46
N LEU A 283 -26.91 0.35 11.83
CA LEU A 283 -25.71 0.82 11.14
C LEU A 283 -25.65 0.25 9.72
N VAL A 284 -25.68 1.13 8.73
CA VAL A 284 -25.41 0.81 7.32
C VAL A 284 -23.93 0.57 7.17
N LYS A 285 -23.51 -0.52 6.52
CA LYS A 285 -22.09 -0.94 6.41
C LYS A 285 -21.72 -1.23 4.97
N ASN A 286 -20.51 -0.87 4.54
CA ASN A 286 -20.00 -1.18 3.20
C ASN A 286 -20.90 -0.64 2.08
N HIS A 287 -21.28 0.64 2.15
CA HIS A 287 -22.07 1.31 1.11
C HIS A 287 -21.38 2.61 0.69
N VAL A 288 -21.86 3.24 -0.37
CA VAL A 288 -21.35 4.52 -0.85
C VAL A 288 -22.42 5.59 -0.77
N LEU A 289 -22.04 6.76 -0.28
CA LEU A 289 -22.82 7.99 -0.34
C LEU A 289 -22.25 8.90 -1.43
N VAL A 290 -23.11 9.57 -2.17
CA VAL A 290 -22.73 10.55 -3.20
C VAL A 290 -23.56 11.82 -3.09
N SER A 291 -23.00 12.95 -3.50
CA SER A 291 -23.68 14.25 -3.57
C SER A 291 -23.91 14.64 -5.02
N LEU A 292 -25.17 14.95 -5.35
CA LEU A 292 -25.61 15.37 -6.69
C LEU A 292 -26.38 16.69 -6.61
N PRO A 293 -26.48 17.47 -7.69
CA PRO A 293 -27.34 18.65 -7.73
C PRO A 293 -28.81 18.27 -7.56
N ILE A 294 -29.61 19.17 -6.97
CA ILE A 294 -31.06 18.97 -6.92
C ILE A 294 -31.63 18.89 -8.35
N GLY A 295 -32.46 17.88 -8.59
CA GLY A 295 -33.02 17.57 -9.91
C GLY A 295 -32.28 16.44 -10.63
N ASP A 296 -31.14 15.99 -10.10
CA ASP A 296 -30.39 14.84 -10.58
C ASP A 296 -30.55 13.62 -9.65
N ALA A 297 -30.24 12.43 -10.15
CA ALA A 297 -30.41 11.18 -9.43
C ALA A 297 -29.31 10.16 -9.78
N PRO A 298 -28.91 9.27 -8.86
CA PRO A 298 -27.90 8.25 -9.12
C PRO A 298 -28.23 7.33 -10.31
N SER A 299 -29.50 7.14 -10.63
CA SER A 299 -29.93 6.33 -11.78
C SER A 299 -29.55 6.90 -13.15
N ASN A 300 -29.17 8.18 -13.20
CA ASN A 300 -28.72 8.83 -14.43
C ASN A 300 -27.23 8.60 -14.73
N HIS A 301 -26.51 7.96 -13.82
CA HIS A 301 -25.05 7.83 -13.87
C HIS A 301 -24.59 6.41 -13.62
N LYS A 302 -23.35 6.12 -14.02
CA LYS A 302 -22.65 4.89 -13.65
C LYS A 302 -21.66 5.18 -12.54
N TYR A 303 -21.71 4.36 -11.50
CA TYR A 303 -20.79 4.48 -10.38
C TYR A 303 -19.89 3.26 -10.27
N TRP A 304 -18.66 3.51 -9.87
CA TRP A 304 -17.74 2.47 -9.44
C TRP A 304 -16.81 3.02 -8.37
N THR A 305 -16.25 2.13 -7.56
CA THR A 305 -15.34 2.52 -6.48
C THR A 305 -14.11 1.63 -6.45
N THR A 306 -13.01 2.21 -5.98
CA THR A 306 -11.78 1.49 -5.67
C THR A 306 -11.47 1.70 -4.20
N TYR A 307 -11.18 0.63 -3.46
CA TYR A 307 -10.96 0.66 -2.01
C TYR A 307 -10.10 -0.53 -1.55
N MET A 308 -9.69 -0.49 -0.27
CA MET A 308 -8.89 -1.53 0.36
C MET A 308 -9.76 -2.45 1.21
N VAL A 309 -9.54 -3.76 1.09
CA VAL A 309 -10.19 -4.77 1.94
C VAL A 309 -9.65 -4.66 3.35
N ARG A 310 -10.50 -4.37 4.33
CA ARG A 310 -10.08 -4.26 5.74
C ARG A 310 -10.26 -5.55 6.50
N TYR A 311 -11.34 -6.24 6.22
CA TYR A 311 -11.79 -7.41 6.94
C TYR A 311 -12.20 -8.46 5.93
N SER A 312 -12.16 -9.72 6.31
CA SER A 312 -12.44 -10.80 5.37
C SER A 312 -12.66 -12.08 6.17
N GLU A 313 -13.92 -12.47 6.30
CA GLU A 313 -14.35 -13.67 7.01
C GLU A 313 -15.46 -14.38 6.25
N GLY A 314 -15.71 -15.63 6.63
CA GLY A 314 -16.68 -16.49 5.99
C GLY A 314 -16.20 -17.00 4.63
N GLU A 315 -17.13 -17.64 3.92
CA GLU A 315 -16.91 -18.16 2.58
C GLU A 315 -17.85 -17.49 1.58
N GLN A 316 -17.27 -16.91 0.53
CA GLN A 316 -18.02 -16.38 -0.60
C GLN A 316 -17.30 -16.63 -1.91
N ASP A 317 -18.07 -16.68 -3.00
CA ASP A 317 -17.48 -16.68 -4.33
C ASP A 317 -16.76 -15.36 -4.56
N ILE A 318 -15.62 -15.40 -5.25
CA ILE A 318 -14.82 -14.21 -5.53
C ILE A 318 -14.89 -13.94 -7.02
N ALA A 319 -15.60 -12.87 -7.39
CA ALA A 319 -15.53 -12.33 -8.74
C ALA A 319 -14.28 -11.46 -8.87
N VAL A 320 -13.64 -11.50 -10.04
CA VAL A 320 -12.60 -10.56 -10.43
C VAL A 320 -13.03 -9.82 -11.68
N ASN A 321 -12.65 -8.56 -11.78
CA ASN A 321 -12.84 -7.81 -13.01
C ASN A 321 -11.61 -7.96 -13.94
N GLN A 322 -11.68 -7.32 -15.11
CA GLN A 322 -10.64 -7.40 -16.13
C GLN A 322 -9.31 -6.73 -15.71
N MET A 323 -9.31 -5.92 -14.65
CA MET A 323 -8.13 -5.24 -14.13
C MET A 323 -7.47 -6.00 -12.98
N GLU A 324 -8.07 -7.12 -12.56
CA GLU A 324 -7.64 -7.93 -11.44
C GLU A 324 -7.25 -9.32 -11.89
N TYR A 325 -6.35 -9.96 -11.13
CA TYR A 325 -6.11 -11.40 -11.26
C TYR A 325 -5.91 -12.03 -9.90
N LEU A 326 -6.37 -13.27 -9.78
CA LEU A 326 -6.31 -13.98 -8.51
C LEU A 326 -4.91 -14.57 -8.29
N VAL A 327 -4.46 -14.50 -7.04
CA VAL A 327 -3.26 -15.21 -6.57
C VAL A 327 -3.57 -15.92 -5.27
N LEU A 328 -2.84 -17.00 -4.98
CA LEU A 328 -3.03 -17.73 -3.73
C LEU A 328 -2.49 -16.87 -2.56
N GLY A 329 -3.34 -16.56 -1.60
CA GLY A 329 -3.00 -15.81 -0.40
C GLY A 329 -2.59 -16.72 0.76
N SER A 330 -3.04 -16.40 1.97
CA SER A 330 -2.79 -17.24 3.14
C SER A 330 -3.67 -18.48 3.12
N VAL A 331 -3.04 -19.65 3.14
CA VAL A 331 -3.75 -20.94 3.17
C VAL A 331 -3.48 -21.68 4.47
N ARG A 332 -4.54 -21.95 5.23
CA ARG A 332 -4.49 -22.60 6.54
C ARG A 332 -5.41 -23.81 6.59
N PHE A 333 -4.88 -24.96 7.00
CA PHE A 333 -5.64 -26.20 7.09
C PHE A 333 -5.57 -26.81 8.47
N THR A 334 -6.72 -27.29 8.95
CA THR A 334 -6.80 -28.21 10.10
C THR A 334 -6.99 -29.62 9.57
N TYR A 335 -6.13 -30.55 9.97
CA TYR A 335 -6.16 -31.92 9.49
C TYR A 335 -6.73 -32.87 10.54
N THR A 336 -7.61 -33.75 10.10
CA THR A 336 -8.10 -34.89 10.88
C THR A 336 -7.98 -36.16 10.03
N GLU A 337 -7.91 -37.32 10.66
CA GLU A 337 -7.82 -38.59 9.93
C GLU A 337 -9.20 -39.25 9.85
N ASP A 338 -9.47 -39.89 8.71
CA ASP A 338 -10.69 -40.67 8.53
C ASP A 338 -10.70 -41.89 9.47
N ARG A 339 -11.86 -42.18 10.07
CA ARG A 339 -11.97 -43.18 11.14
C ARG A 339 -11.97 -44.62 10.64
#